data_AF-A0A833JEJ7-F1
#
_entry.id   AF-A0A833JEJ7-F1
#
_cell.length_a   1.000
_cell.length_b   1.000
_cell.length_c   1.000
_cell.angle_alpha   90.00
_cell.angle_beta   90.00
_cell.angle_gamma   90.00
#
_symmetry.space_group_name_H-M   'P 1'
#
loop_
_entity.id
_entity.type
_entity.pdbx_description
1 polymer ?
#
loop_
_entity_poly.entity_id
_entity_poly.type
_entity_poly.pdbx_seq_one_letter_code
_entity_poly.pdbx_strand_id
1 'polypeptide(L)'
;MSEFLAHILLLFTLNGVNMPLFVVTGAHGFIGTNIVEKILTAAPEELGFANGRPSRFSNFEENQQERGCSVIATDLPDSINRINARRFLGSVRYQYVDYEKLIAHLESLEKKPDLVIHNGACSSTTETNPEIFQKLNLGYSQALWEYCARNNIPFIYASSAATYGDGRFGFSDKKEDCNKYVSLNLYGKSKLDFDLWVLKQKETPPTWFGLRYFNVFGQFESHKGGQASMVYHGYNQAVRTGKIKLFESNTSEYAHGEQLRDFVYIDDLVDITMELIRISLARIENKSSYLISENGLFLNIGRGVAESWNNLAQEVFSSLSIPESIEYIPMPDNIIRQYQNYTCADLSTLRSLGIQHEFKSLKAGVIKYVQKHLMRGQ
;
A
#
# COMPACT_ATOMS: atom_id res chain seq x y z
N MET A 1 -21.08 25.93 -7.81
CA MET A 1 -19.74 25.76 -7.23
C MET A 1 -19.64 26.33 -5.80
N SER A 2 -20.73 26.40 -5.02
CA SER A 2 -20.66 26.87 -3.62
C SER A 2 -21.71 26.26 -2.66
N GLU A 3 -22.47 25.24 -3.07
CA GLU A 3 -23.43 24.56 -2.17
C GLU A 3 -23.29 23.03 -2.13
N PHE A 4 -22.34 22.46 -2.88
CA PHE A 4 -22.10 21.00 -2.90
C PHE A 4 -20.94 20.55 -1.99
N LEU A 5 -20.29 21.50 -1.31
CA LEU A 5 -19.16 21.27 -0.39
C LEU A 5 -19.52 21.53 1.09
N ALA A 6 -20.78 21.89 1.38
CA ALA A 6 -21.23 22.28 2.72
C ALA A 6 -21.96 21.16 3.50
N HIS A 7 -22.06 19.94 2.97
CA HIS A 7 -22.74 18.81 3.62
C HIS A 7 -21.81 17.76 4.26
N ILE A 8 -20.55 18.11 4.55
CA ILE A 8 -19.60 17.22 5.23
C ILE A 8 -18.96 17.95 6.41
N LEU A 9 -19.79 18.43 7.35
CA LEU A 9 -19.31 19.13 8.54
C LEU A 9 -20.39 19.13 9.63
N LEU A 10 -20.66 17.95 10.20
CA LEU A 10 -21.13 17.72 11.57
C LEU A 10 -21.40 16.23 11.70
N LEU A 11 -21.01 15.64 12.84
CA LEU A 11 -21.60 14.47 13.51
C LEU A 11 -20.51 13.61 14.16
N PHE A 12 -19.91 14.10 15.25
CA PHE A 12 -19.41 13.21 16.30
C PHE A 12 -19.63 13.90 17.64
N THR A 13 -20.78 13.60 18.24
CA THR A 13 -21.00 13.69 19.69
C THR A 13 -22.22 12.84 20.01
N LEU A 14 -22.11 12.09 21.11
CA LEU A 14 -23.14 11.32 21.85
C LEU A 14 -23.17 9.78 21.65
N ASN A 15 -22.65 9.12 22.69
CA ASN A 15 -23.06 7.86 23.33
C ASN A 15 -22.95 6.51 22.58
N GLY A 16 -21.94 5.73 23.00
CA GLY A 16 -22.20 4.37 23.47
C GLY A 16 -22.06 3.18 22.51
N VAL A 17 -21.09 3.20 21.57
CA VAL A 17 -20.53 2.00 20.91
C VAL A 17 -19.06 2.23 20.57
N ASN A 18 -18.17 1.27 20.86
CA ASN A 18 -16.75 1.36 20.49
C ASN A 18 -16.51 0.61 19.15
N MET A 19 -16.90 1.22 18.03
CA MET A 19 -16.65 0.65 16.69
C MET A 19 -15.18 0.80 16.30
N PRO A 20 -14.54 -0.20 15.67
CA PRO A 20 -13.17 -0.10 15.18
C PRO A 20 -13.01 1.11 14.26
N LEU A 21 -12.00 1.93 14.51
CA LEU A 21 -11.68 3.14 13.77
C LEU A 21 -10.26 3.07 13.22
N PHE A 22 -10.15 3.04 11.91
CA PHE A 22 -8.87 3.03 11.20
C PHE A 22 -8.64 4.37 10.52
N VAL A 23 -7.39 4.81 10.47
CA VAL A 23 -6.98 5.90 9.58
C VAL A 23 -6.24 5.30 8.41
N VAL A 24 -6.64 5.64 7.18
CA VAL A 24 -5.91 5.27 5.97
C VAL A 24 -5.51 6.53 5.23
N THR A 25 -4.21 6.73 5.06
CA THR A 25 -3.69 7.82 4.22
C THR A 25 -3.32 7.30 2.83
N GLY A 26 -3.40 8.15 1.81
CA GLY A 26 -3.32 7.69 0.41
C GLY A 26 -4.51 6.78 0.08
N ALA A 27 -5.66 7.03 0.73
CA ALA A 27 -6.83 6.16 0.76
C ALA A 27 -7.49 6.01 -0.62
N HIS A 28 -7.32 6.98 -1.51
CA HIS A 28 -7.86 6.91 -2.88
C HIS A 28 -6.80 6.52 -3.91
N GLY A 29 -5.56 6.29 -3.49
CA GLY A 29 -4.51 5.71 -4.32
C GLY A 29 -4.74 4.23 -4.62
N PHE A 30 -3.80 3.61 -5.32
CA PHE A 30 -3.87 2.19 -5.70
C PHE A 30 -4.01 1.26 -4.49
N ILE A 31 -3.01 1.26 -3.60
CA ILE A 31 -2.99 0.35 -2.44
C ILE A 31 -4.05 0.76 -1.41
N GLY A 32 -4.17 2.07 -1.14
CA GLY A 32 -5.12 2.59 -0.15
C GLY A 32 -6.56 2.23 -0.47
N THR A 33 -7.00 2.34 -1.74
CA THR A 33 -8.39 2.02 -2.12
C THR A 33 -8.73 0.57 -1.80
N ASN A 34 -7.81 -0.35 -2.10
CA ASN A 34 -8.00 -1.77 -1.82
C ASN A 34 -8.07 -2.06 -0.30
N ILE A 35 -7.23 -1.39 0.50
CA ILE A 35 -7.25 -1.53 1.96
C ILE A 35 -8.54 -0.93 2.56
N VAL A 36 -8.96 0.26 2.12
CA VAL A 36 -10.21 0.90 2.58
C VAL A 36 -11.41 0.01 2.26
N GLU A 37 -11.50 -0.51 1.03
CA GLU A 37 -12.57 -1.43 0.64
C GLU A 37 -12.59 -2.67 1.53
N LYS A 38 -11.42 -3.24 1.85
CA LYS A 38 -11.32 -4.40 2.73
C LYS A 38 -11.74 -4.09 4.18
N ILE A 39 -11.34 -2.95 4.73
CA ILE A 39 -11.68 -2.56 6.12
C ILE A 39 -13.19 -2.26 6.26
N LEU A 40 -13.77 -1.54 5.30
CA LEU A 40 -15.20 -1.21 5.31
C LEU A 40 -16.11 -2.44 5.10
N THR A 41 -15.58 -3.52 4.54
CA THR A 41 -16.35 -4.76 4.28
C THR A 41 -16.07 -5.89 5.28
N ALA A 42 -14.91 -5.88 5.94
CA ALA A 42 -14.55 -6.86 6.97
C ALA A 42 -15.39 -6.68 8.24
N ALA A 43 -15.93 -7.78 8.76
CA ALA A 43 -16.54 -7.77 10.09
C ALA A 43 -15.48 -7.47 11.17
N PRO A 44 -15.79 -6.73 12.25
CA PRO A 44 -14.86 -6.45 13.34
C PRO A 44 -14.15 -7.69 13.88
N GLU A 45 -14.84 -8.82 13.95
CA GLU A 45 -14.30 -10.09 14.41
C GLU A 45 -13.20 -10.61 13.48
N GLU A 46 -13.34 -10.36 12.17
CA GLU A 46 -12.30 -10.68 11.20
C GLU A 46 -11.04 -9.85 11.43
N LEU A 47 -11.09 -8.73 12.18
CA LEU A 47 -9.91 -7.92 12.53
C LEU A 47 -9.44 -8.14 13.97
N GLY A 48 -10.02 -9.11 14.68
CA GLY A 48 -9.62 -9.48 16.03
C GLY A 48 -10.41 -8.79 17.15
N PHE A 49 -11.43 -7.99 16.83
CA PHE A 49 -12.33 -7.43 17.84
C PHE A 49 -13.29 -8.50 18.39
N ALA A 50 -13.55 -8.51 19.70
CA ALA A 50 -14.38 -9.54 20.32
C ALA A 50 -15.88 -9.44 19.92
N ASN A 51 -16.53 -10.59 19.72
CA ASN A 51 -17.98 -10.73 19.58
C ASN A 51 -18.69 -10.17 20.83
N GLY A 52 -19.09 -8.90 20.85
CA GLY A 52 -19.88 -8.40 21.99
C GLY A 52 -19.88 -6.92 22.34
N ARG A 53 -19.95 -5.99 21.38
CA ARG A 53 -20.58 -4.69 21.66
C ARG A 53 -21.57 -4.24 20.58
N PRO A 54 -22.71 -4.93 20.43
CA PRO A 54 -23.88 -4.31 19.83
C PRO A 54 -24.58 -3.44 20.89
N SER A 55 -24.61 -2.13 20.67
CA SER A 55 -25.64 -1.24 21.24
C SER A 55 -26.05 -0.21 20.18
N ARG A 56 -27.33 0.17 20.20
CA ARG A 56 -27.97 0.94 19.12
C ARG A 56 -27.46 2.38 19.05
N PHE A 57 -27.12 2.84 17.85
CA PHE A 57 -27.25 4.23 17.44
C PHE A 57 -28.64 4.42 16.80
N SER A 58 -29.38 5.45 17.20
CA SER A 58 -30.56 5.97 16.48
C SER A 58 -30.30 7.45 16.22
N ASN A 59 -30.17 7.94 14.98
CA ASN A 59 -31.22 8.01 13.96
C ASN A 59 -30.71 7.75 12.53
N PHE A 60 -30.43 6.50 12.18
CA PHE A 60 -30.24 6.10 10.79
C PHE A 60 -31.20 4.96 10.48
N GLU A 61 -31.91 5.03 9.35
CA GLU A 61 -32.82 3.95 8.93
C GLU A 61 -32.00 2.66 8.78
N GLU A 62 -32.42 1.63 9.51
CA GLU A 62 -31.83 0.29 9.50
C GLU A 62 -31.95 -0.33 8.10
N ASN A 63 -30.97 -0.10 7.23
CA ASN A 63 -30.63 -1.08 6.21
C ASN A 63 -29.65 -2.09 6.82
N GLN A 64 -30.09 -3.34 6.94
CA GLN A 64 -29.42 -4.46 7.61
C GLN A 64 -28.05 -4.91 7.02
N GLN A 65 -27.34 -4.05 6.25
CA GLN A 65 -26.19 -4.44 5.45
C GLN A 65 -24.81 -4.01 5.98
N GLU A 66 -24.69 -3.05 6.89
CA GLU A 66 -23.37 -2.57 7.29
C GLU A 66 -22.84 -3.26 8.55
N ARG A 67 -21.92 -4.21 8.34
CA ARG A 67 -21.17 -4.89 9.41
C ARG A 67 -19.75 -4.34 9.61
N GLY A 68 -19.22 -3.50 8.71
CA GLY A 68 -17.76 -3.28 8.62
C GLY A 68 -17.11 -2.26 9.54
N CYS A 69 -15.79 -2.09 9.48
CA CYS A 69 -15.11 -1.15 10.37
C CYS A 69 -15.25 0.32 9.88
N SER A 70 -14.94 1.30 10.73
CA SER A 70 -14.94 2.71 10.36
C SER A 70 -13.58 3.16 9.84
N VAL A 71 -13.58 4.04 8.84
CA VAL A 71 -12.38 4.57 8.20
C VAL A 71 -12.43 6.09 8.14
N ILE A 72 -11.38 6.73 8.66
CA ILE A 72 -10.99 8.09 8.29
C ILE A 72 -9.97 7.99 7.15
N ALA A 73 -10.38 8.42 5.96
CA ALA A 73 -9.56 8.47 4.77
C ALA A 73 -8.94 9.86 4.60
N THR A 74 -7.69 9.90 4.14
CA THR A 74 -7.02 11.14 3.80
C THR A 74 -6.11 10.99 2.59
N ASP A 75 -6.03 12.05 1.80
CA ASP A 75 -5.23 12.14 0.59
C ASP A 75 -4.76 13.59 0.40
N LEU A 76 -3.74 13.80 -0.43
CA LEU A 76 -3.40 15.13 -0.92
C LEU A 76 -4.55 15.58 -1.84
N PRO A 77 -5.12 16.80 -1.67
CA PRO A 77 -6.36 17.19 -2.35
C PRO A 77 -6.31 17.08 -3.87
N ASP A 78 -5.17 17.48 -4.45
CA ASP A 78 -4.94 17.43 -5.89
C ASP A 78 -4.63 16.00 -6.41
N SER A 79 -4.37 15.05 -5.51
CA SER A 79 -4.12 13.64 -5.87
C SER A 79 -5.31 12.72 -5.64
N ILE A 80 -6.46 13.24 -5.19
CA ILE A 80 -7.65 12.41 -4.96
C ILE A 80 -8.12 11.80 -6.27
N ASN A 81 -8.05 10.47 -6.37
CA ASN A 81 -8.76 9.76 -7.42
C ASN A 81 -10.26 9.76 -7.09
N ARG A 82 -11.01 10.64 -7.76
CA ARG A 82 -12.45 10.79 -7.56
C ARG A 82 -13.26 9.54 -7.92
N ILE A 83 -12.79 8.71 -8.86
CA ILE A 83 -13.46 7.45 -9.23
C ILE A 83 -13.35 6.47 -8.06
N ASN A 84 -12.15 6.32 -7.49
CA ASN A 84 -11.93 5.49 -6.32
C ASN A 84 -12.68 6.02 -5.10
N ALA A 85 -12.61 7.34 -4.83
CA ALA A 85 -13.30 7.97 -3.71
C ALA A 85 -14.82 7.79 -3.76
N ARG A 86 -15.43 7.85 -4.97
CA ARG A 86 -16.87 7.65 -5.18
C ARG A 86 -17.38 6.31 -4.68
N ARG A 87 -16.52 5.29 -4.59
CA ARG A 87 -16.89 3.94 -4.11
C ARG A 87 -17.33 3.94 -2.65
N PHE A 88 -16.86 4.92 -1.87
CA PHE A 88 -17.12 5.01 -0.44
C PHE A 88 -18.12 6.10 -0.08
N LEU A 89 -18.54 6.91 -1.07
CA LEU A 89 -19.56 7.93 -0.86
C LEU A 89 -20.89 7.28 -0.46
N GLY A 90 -21.50 7.79 0.60
CA GLY A 90 -22.77 7.27 1.14
C GLY A 90 -22.60 6.21 2.22
N SER A 91 -21.39 5.65 2.43
CA SER A 91 -21.16 4.83 3.61
C SER A 91 -21.10 5.69 4.87
N VAL A 92 -21.90 5.35 5.88
CA VAL A 92 -21.89 6.06 7.17
C VAL A 92 -20.64 5.75 8.01
N ARG A 93 -19.83 4.76 7.58
CA ARG A 93 -18.57 4.34 8.24
C ARG A 93 -17.33 4.96 7.61
N TYR A 94 -17.50 5.81 6.61
CA TYR A 94 -16.42 6.43 5.88
C TYR A 94 -16.45 7.95 6.07
N GLN A 95 -15.31 8.52 6.46
CA GLN A 95 -15.13 9.96 6.54
C GLN A 95 -13.88 10.36 5.77
N TYR A 96 -13.97 11.40 4.95
CA TYR A 96 -12.80 12.02 4.33
C TYR A 96 -12.33 13.22 5.15
N VAL A 97 -11.01 13.32 5.35
CA VAL A 97 -10.35 14.45 5.98
C VAL A 97 -9.13 14.84 5.14
N ASP A 98 -9.02 16.13 4.84
CA ASP A 98 -7.85 16.69 4.14
C ASP A 98 -6.55 16.39 4.90
N TYR A 99 -5.48 16.01 4.19
CA TYR A 99 -4.20 15.63 4.82
C TYR A 99 -3.62 16.73 5.72
N GLU A 100 -3.77 18.01 5.37
CA GLU A 100 -3.26 19.12 6.21
C GLU A 100 -4.03 19.24 7.52
N LYS A 101 -5.28 18.77 7.53
CA LYS A 101 -6.18 18.83 8.69
C LYS A 101 -6.21 17.52 9.47
N LEU A 102 -5.61 16.44 8.97
CA LEU A 102 -5.74 15.12 9.58
C LEU A 102 -5.29 15.15 11.03
N ILE A 103 -4.07 15.59 11.33
CA ILE A 103 -3.53 15.55 12.70
C ILE A 103 -4.41 16.37 13.66
N ALA A 104 -4.78 17.60 13.28
CA ALA A 104 -5.67 18.43 14.10
C ALA A 104 -7.05 17.78 14.33
N HIS A 105 -7.59 17.13 13.30
CA HIS A 105 -8.82 16.38 13.41
C HIS A 105 -8.66 15.20 14.39
N LEU A 106 -7.61 14.40 14.26
CA LEU A 106 -7.33 13.26 15.14
C LEU A 106 -7.05 13.68 16.59
N GLU A 107 -6.49 14.88 16.82
CA GLU A 107 -6.37 15.47 18.15
C GLU A 107 -7.74 15.81 18.75
N SER A 108 -8.67 16.33 17.95
CA SER A 108 -10.02 16.69 18.39
C SER A 108 -10.93 15.50 18.70
N LEU A 109 -10.59 14.29 18.24
CA LEU A 109 -11.39 13.11 18.51
C LEU A 109 -11.30 12.71 19.99
N GLU A 110 -12.47 12.49 20.60
CA GLU A 110 -12.59 11.88 21.93
C GLU A 110 -12.02 10.46 21.96
N LYS A 111 -12.37 9.65 20.95
CA LYS A 111 -11.80 8.31 20.73
C LYS A 111 -10.63 8.41 19.75
N LYS A 112 -9.46 7.94 20.16
CA LYS A 112 -8.29 7.79 19.26
C LYS A 112 -8.47 6.61 18.30
N PRO A 113 -7.92 6.68 17.07
CA PRO A 113 -7.93 5.55 16.14
C PRO A 113 -7.33 4.28 16.76
N ASP A 114 -7.87 3.13 16.37
CA ASP A 114 -7.35 1.83 16.79
C ASP A 114 -6.05 1.48 16.05
N LEU A 115 -5.86 1.98 14.82
CA LEU A 115 -4.64 1.80 14.02
C LEU A 115 -4.55 2.83 12.88
N VAL A 116 -3.33 3.26 12.53
CA VAL A 116 -3.05 4.11 11.36
C VAL A 116 -2.30 3.33 10.28
N ILE A 117 -2.80 3.38 9.05
CA ILE A 117 -2.22 2.78 7.84
C ILE A 117 -1.78 3.91 6.89
N HIS A 118 -0.48 4.14 6.83
CA HIS A 118 0.12 5.24 6.10
C HIS A 118 0.64 4.83 4.71
N ASN A 119 -0.21 4.93 3.67
CA ASN A 119 0.20 4.73 2.28
C ASN A 119 0.44 6.03 1.49
N GLY A 120 0.04 7.18 2.05
CA GLY A 120 0.14 8.48 1.38
C GLY A 120 1.58 8.91 1.17
N ALA A 121 1.99 9.11 -0.08
CA ALA A 121 3.31 9.61 -0.45
C ALA A 121 3.29 10.11 -1.89
N CYS A 122 4.21 11.00 -2.25
CA CYS A 122 4.63 11.15 -3.64
C CYS A 122 5.35 9.85 -4.04
N SER A 123 4.70 9.05 -4.92
CA SER A 123 5.20 7.74 -5.36
C SER A 123 5.91 7.78 -6.73
N SER A 124 6.12 8.96 -7.29
CA SER A 124 6.74 9.13 -8.61
C SER A 124 8.25 8.93 -8.51
N THR A 125 8.79 7.92 -9.20
CA THR A 125 10.24 7.67 -9.29
C THR A 125 10.97 8.66 -10.21
N THR A 126 10.23 9.45 -10.98
CA THR A 126 10.77 10.46 -11.91
C THR A 126 10.62 11.89 -11.40
N GLU A 127 10.05 12.09 -10.21
CA GLU A 127 10.00 13.41 -9.56
C GLU A 127 11.42 13.82 -9.13
N THR A 128 11.80 15.05 -9.45
CA THR A 128 13.15 15.58 -9.24
C THR A 128 13.22 16.64 -8.16
N ASN A 129 12.09 17.12 -7.65
CA ASN A 129 12.04 18.14 -6.60
C ASN A 129 12.20 17.50 -5.20
N PRO A 130 13.35 17.68 -4.52
CA PRO A 130 13.57 17.13 -3.19
C PRO A 130 12.65 17.72 -2.11
N GLU A 131 12.17 18.95 -2.28
CA GLU A 131 11.28 19.60 -1.30
C GLU A 131 9.92 18.90 -1.21
N ILE A 132 9.42 18.37 -2.35
CA ILE A 132 8.19 17.57 -2.38
C ILE A 132 8.37 16.31 -1.53
N PHE A 133 9.49 15.61 -1.68
CA PHE A 133 9.79 14.42 -0.87
C PHE A 133 10.01 14.75 0.60
N GLN A 134 10.69 15.86 0.90
CA GLN A 134 10.88 16.32 2.27
C GLN A 134 9.54 16.62 2.94
N LYS A 135 8.62 17.32 2.26
CA LYS A 135 7.30 17.67 2.81
C LYS A 135 6.38 16.44 2.89
N LEU A 136 6.16 15.76 1.78
CA LEU A 136 5.09 14.76 1.64
C LEU A 136 5.51 13.36 2.06
N ASN A 137 6.77 12.97 1.87
CA ASN A 137 7.22 11.62 2.19
C ASN A 137 7.90 11.55 3.55
N LEU A 138 8.82 12.47 3.87
CA LEU A 138 9.53 12.43 5.14
C LEU A 138 8.76 13.15 6.25
N GLY A 139 8.53 14.45 6.12
CA GLY A 139 7.93 15.28 7.16
C GLY A 139 6.53 14.85 7.56
N TYR A 140 5.67 14.53 6.59
CA TYR A 140 4.32 14.05 6.88
C TYR A 140 4.32 12.68 7.59
N SER A 141 5.20 11.76 7.19
CA SER A 141 5.36 10.46 7.86
C SER A 141 5.86 10.62 9.29
N GLN A 142 6.80 11.54 9.53
CA GLN A 142 7.32 11.86 10.87
C GLN A 142 6.21 12.41 11.78
N ALA A 143 5.40 13.34 11.28
CA ALA A 143 4.31 13.93 12.05
C ALA A 143 3.24 12.88 12.44
N LEU A 144 2.90 11.95 11.53
CA LEU A 144 2.00 10.83 11.83
C LEU A 144 2.62 9.84 12.81
N TRP A 145 3.91 9.53 12.66
CA TRP A 145 4.64 8.66 13.59
C TRP A 145 4.61 9.24 15.01
N GLU A 146 4.96 10.52 15.17
CA GLU A 146 4.97 11.21 16.46
C GLU A 146 3.58 11.23 17.10
N TYR A 147 2.53 11.50 16.30
CA TYR A 147 1.15 11.40 16.76
C TYR A 147 0.82 9.99 17.28
N CYS A 148 1.17 8.95 16.51
CA CYS A 148 0.89 7.57 16.86
C CYS A 148 1.67 7.11 18.11
N ALA A 149 2.95 7.47 18.20
CA ALA A 149 3.80 7.16 19.35
C ALA A 149 3.26 7.78 20.64
N ARG A 150 2.92 9.08 20.64
CA ARG A 150 2.41 9.79 21.81
C ARG A 150 1.03 9.29 22.27
N ASN A 151 0.20 8.82 21.34
CA ASN A 151 -1.15 8.33 21.64
C ASN A 151 -1.23 6.81 21.77
N ASN A 152 -0.09 6.10 21.73
CA ASN A 152 -0.03 4.63 21.81
C ASN A 152 -0.89 3.93 20.73
N ILE A 153 -0.83 4.42 19.48
CA ILE A 153 -1.59 3.89 18.34
C ILE A 153 -0.65 3.10 17.43
N PRO A 154 -0.98 1.86 17.00
CA PRO A 154 -0.16 1.11 16.06
C PRO A 154 -0.06 1.79 14.70
N PHE A 155 1.08 1.59 14.03
CA PHE A 155 1.42 2.30 12.81
C PHE A 155 1.97 1.37 11.72
N ILE A 156 1.19 1.14 10.67
CA ILE A 156 1.64 0.41 9.48
C ILE A 156 1.92 1.43 8.40
N TYR A 157 3.09 1.43 7.78
CA TYR A 157 3.42 2.40 6.72
C TYR A 157 4.05 1.76 5.48
N ALA A 158 3.82 2.40 4.34
CA ALA A 158 4.40 2.03 3.07
C ALA A 158 5.85 2.49 2.97
N SER A 159 6.77 1.53 3.01
CA SER A 159 8.15 1.67 2.52
C SER A 159 8.22 1.11 1.08
N SER A 160 9.41 0.78 0.58
CA SER A 160 9.59 0.36 -0.82
C SER A 160 10.81 -0.54 -1.00
N ALA A 161 10.76 -1.47 -1.94
CA ALA A 161 11.95 -2.19 -2.41
C ALA A 161 12.97 -1.28 -3.13
N ALA A 162 12.59 -0.04 -3.46
CA ALA A 162 13.52 0.98 -3.96
C ALA A 162 14.55 1.42 -2.91
N THR A 163 14.31 1.13 -1.61
CA THR A 163 15.28 1.38 -0.54
C THR A 163 16.58 0.61 -0.78
N TYR A 164 16.48 -0.62 -1.30
CA TYR A 164 17.60 -1.53 -1.58
C TYR A 164 18.54 -1.08 -2.72
N GLY A 165 18.16 -0.04 -3.47
CA GLY A 165 18.99 0.46 -4.56
C GLY A 165 19.14 -0.55 -5.69
N ASP A 166 20.36 -0.76 -6.16
CA ASP A 166 20.65 -1.78 -7.19
C ASP A 166 20.67 -3.22 -6.66
N GLY A 167 20.40 -3.43 -5.37
CA GLY A 167 20.36 -4.76 -4.77
C GLY A 167 21.72 -5.39 -4.49
N ARG A 168 22.84 -4.66 -4.66
CA ARG A 168 24.21 -5.19 -4.42
C ARG A 168 24.45 -5.72 -3.00
N PHE A 169 23.61 -5.30 -2.05
CA PHE A 169 23.67 -5.71 -0.64
C PHE A 169 22.58 -6.72 -0.24
N GLY A 170 21.89 -7.30 -1.23
CA GLY A 170 20.72 -8.16 -1.03
C GLY A 170 19.47 -7.40 -0.61
N PHE A 171 18.44 -8.15 -0.23
CA PHE A 171 17.09 -7.65 0.07
C PHE A 171 16.67 -7.90 1.52
N SER A 172 17.62 -8.01 2.44
CA SER A 172 17.32 -8.24 3.87
C SER A 172 16.53 -7.08 4.47
N ASP A 173 15.38 -7.36 5.08
CA ASP A 173 14.55 -6.39 5.82
C ASP A 173 14.94 -6.26 7.30
N LYS A 174 16.08 -6.84 7.71
CA LYS A 174 16.60 -6.68 9.06
C LYS A 174 17.03 -5.23 9.35
N LYS A 175 16.86 -4.80 10.60
CA LYS A 175 17.12 -3.41 11.02
C LYS A 175 18.61 -3.07 10.94
N GLU A 176 19.48 -3.99 11.38
CA GLU A 176 20.94 -3.86 11.36
C GLU A 176 21.49 -3.66 9.94
N ASP A 177 20.76 -4.15 8.93
CA ASP A 177 21.10 -4.05 7.52
C ASP A 177 20.65 -2.73 6.88
N CYS A 178 19.86 -1.87 7.55
CA CYS A 178 19.30 -0.70 6.89
C CYS A 178 20.37 0.35 6.49
N ASN A 179 21.46 0.48 7.25
CA ASN A 179 22.48 1.51 7.02
C ASN A 179 23.39 1.24 5.79
N LYS A 180 23.41 0.02 5.24
CA LYS A 180 24.22 -0.31 4.06
C LYS A 180 23.54 0.06 2.74
N TYR A 181 22.22 0.27 2.73
CA TYR A 181 21.49 0.49 1.49
C TYR A 181 21.68 1.90 0.93
N VAL A 182 21.69 2.00 -0.41
CA VAL A 182 21.83 3.26 -1.15
C VAL A 182 20.82 3.26 -2.29
N SER A 183 19.76 4.06 -2.16
CA SER A 183 18.69 4.13 -3.15
C SER A 183 19.15 4.82 -4.44
N LEU A 184 18.56 4.42 -5.58
CA LEU A 184 18.94 4.93 -6.91
C LEU A 184 18.23 6.22 -7.34
N ASN A 185 17.18 6.64 -6.62
CA ASN A 185 16.39 7.82 -6.94
C ASN A 185 15.84 8.52 -5.68
N LEU A 186 15.32 9.73 -5.83
CA LEU A 186 14.83 10.54 -4.71
C LEU A 186 13.63 9.90 -4.00
N TYR A 187 12.77 9.18 -4.72
CA TYR A 187 11.66 8.44 -4.12
C TYR A 187 12.17 7.35 -3.18
N GLY A 188 13.04 6.45 -3.66
CA GLY A 188 13.65 5.40 -2.85
C GLY A 188 14.43 5.98 -1.67
N LYS A 189 15.17 7.06 -1.90
CA LYS A 189 15.89 7.79 -0.85
C LYS A 189 14.93 8.29 0.23
N SER A 190 13.80 8.92 -0.14
CA SER A 190 12.83 9.42 0.83
C SER A 190 12.24 8.33 1.73
N LYS A 191 12.02 7.12 1.18
CA LYS A 191 11.55 5.96 1.94
C LYS A 191 12.65 5.43 2.86
N LEU A 192 13.88 5.33 2.36
CA LEU A 192 15.03 4.90 3.17
C LEU A 192 15.34 5.91 4.29
N ASP A 193 15.25 7.21 4.02
CA ASP A 193 15.45 8.27 5.01
C ASP A 193 14.45 8.15 6.16
N PHE A 194 13.18 7.83 5.87
CA PHE A 194 12.18 7.59 6.90
C PHE A 194 12.45 6.28 7.67
N ASP A 195 12.78 5.18 6.98
CA ASP A 195 13.19 3.91 7.63
C ASP A 195 14.36 4.15 8.61
N LEU A 196 15.40 4.87 8.19
CA LEU A 196 16.57 5.20 9.02
C LEU A 196 16.23 6.19 10.15
N TRP A 197 15.30 7.10 9.93
CA TRP A 197 14.82 8.03 10.96
C TRP A 197 14.04 7.27 12.05
N VAL A 198 13.19 6.32 11.67
CA VAL A 198 12.43 5.46 12.59
C VAL A 198 13.36 4.72 13.56
N LEU A 199 14.48 4.16 13.05
CA LEU A 199 15.47 3.46 13.88
C LEU A 199 16.17 4.33 14.93
N LYS A 200 16.09 5.65 14.81
CA LYS A 200 16.68 6.62 15.75
C LYS A 200 15.69 7.10 16.81
N GLN A 201 14.41 6.73 16.70
CA GLN A 201 13.38 7.22 17.61
C GLN A 201 13.41 6.46 18.94
N LYS A 202 13.30 7.20 20.05
CA LYS A 202 13.18 6.63 21.40
C LYS A 202 11.72 6.30 21.71
N GLU A 203 10.81 7.18 21.31
CA GLU A 203 9.37 6.99 21.43
C GLU A 203 8.84 6.41 20.13
N THR A 204 8.12 5.30 20.23
CA THR A 204 7.64 4.54 19.09
C THR A 204 6.18 4.14 19.32
N PRO A 205 5.39 3.94 18.25
CA PRO A 205 4.13 3.22 18.33
C PRO A 205 4.29 1.87 19.07
N PRO A 206 3.25 1.38 19.77
CA PRO A 206 3.31 0.08 20.47
C PRO A 206 3.54 -1.09 19.52
N THR A 207 3.13 -0.93 18.27
CA THR A 207 3.47 -1.80 17.15
C THR A 207 3.65 -0.96 15.90
N TRP A 208 4.73 -1.18 15.17
CA TRP A 208 4.90 -0.59 13.85
C TRP A 208 5.45 -1.57 12.82
N PHE A 209 4.97 -1.44 11.59
CA PHE A 209 5.42 -2.24 10.45
C PHE A 209 5.76 -1.35 9.26
N GLY A 210 7.03 -1.36 8.86
CA GLY A 210 7.50 -0.70 7.64
C GLY A 210 7.46 -1.65 6.46
N LEU A 211 6.47 -1.51 5.59
CA LEU A 211 6.20 -2.47 4.53
C LEU A 211 6.99 -2.12 3.27
N ARG A 212 8.06 -2.85 2.98
CA ARG A 212 8.85 -2.68 1.75
C ARG A 212 8.15 -3.38 0.61
N TYR A 213 7.28 -2.65 -0.07
CA TYR A 213 6.54 -3.15 -1.22
C TYR A 213 7.48 -3.41 -2.40
N PHE A 214 7.40 -4.63 -2.96
CA PHE A 214 8.01 -4.99 -4.24
C PHE A 214 7.08 -4.57 -5.40
N ASN A 215 7.09 -5.27 -6.53
CA ASN A 215 6.38 -4.84 -7.72
C ASN A 215 4.89 -5.19 -7.63
N VAL A 216 4.13 -4.35 -6.89
CA VAL A 216 2.68 -4.51 -6.72
C VAL A 216 1.93 -4.19 -8.01
N PHE A 217 0.99 -5.05 -8.40
CA PHE A 217 0.07 -4.83 -9.53
C PHE A 217 -1.36 -5.28 -9.21
N GLY A 218 -2.36 -4.67 -9.86
CA GLY A 218 -3.76 -5.06 -9.69
C GLY A 218 -4.77 -3.91 -9.76
N GLN A 219 -6.00 -4.16 -9.31
CA GLN A 219 -7.13 -3.25 -9.47
C GLN A 219 -6.90 -1.86 -8.83
N PHE A 220 -7.55 -0.84 -9.41
CA PHE A 220 -7.50 0.57 -9.00
C PHE A 220 -6.19 1.33 -9.26
N GLU A 221 -5.25 0.78 -10.03
CA GLU A 221 -3.99 1.48 -10.34
C GLU A 221 -4.00 2.35 -11.61
N SER A 222 -5.11 2.39 -12.36
CA SER A 222 -5.21 3.05 -13.68
C SER A 222 -4.86 4.53 -13.67
N HIS A 223 -5.08 5.22 -12.55
CA HIS A 223 -4.77 6.64 -12.36
C HIS A 223 -3.28 6.94 -12.17
N LYS A 224 -2.42 5.93 -11.99
CA LYS A 224 -0.98 6.13 -11.79
C LYS A 224 -0.24 6.60 -13.05
N GLY A 225 -0.92 6.72 -14.19
CA GLY A 225 -0.32 7.16 -15.45
C GLY A 225 0.87 6.28 -15.83
N GLY A 226 2.02 6.87 -16.11
CA GLY A 226 3.25 6.14 -16.45
C GLY A 226 3.88 5.33 -15.31
N GLN A 227 3.36 5.44 -14.08
CA GLN A 227 3.81 4.65 -12.92
C GLN A 227 2.89 3.44 -12.63
N ALA A 228 1.91 3.16 -13.50
CA ALA A 228 1.10 1.95 -13.41
C ALA A 228 1.95 0.71 -13.73
N SER A 229 1.48 -0.47 -13.32
CA SER A 229 2.20 -1.72 -13.54
C SER A 229 2.36 -2.05 -15.03
N MET A 230 3.38 -2.85 -15.34
CA MET A 230 3.52 -3.40 -16.70
C MET A 230 2.38 -4.36 -17.07
N VAL A 231 1.61 -4.87 -16.11
CA VAL A 231 0.39 -5.63 -16.42
C VAL A 231 -0.67 -4.71 -16.99
N TYR A 232 -0.89 -3.53 -16.37
CA TYR A 232 -1.80 -2.51 -16.88
C TYR A 232 -1.35 -1.95 -18.23
N HIS A 233 -0.06 -1.59 -18.36
CA HIS A 233 0.48 -1.07 -19.61
C HIS A 233 0.49 -2.14 -20.72
N GLY A 234 0.89 -3.37 -20.38
CA GLY A 234 0.91 -4.51 -21.29
C GLY A 234 -0.48 -4.82 -21.83
N TYR A 235 -1.49 -4.86 -20.97
CA TYR A 235 -2.89 -5.03 -21.39
C TYR A 235 -3.31 -3.96 -22.41
N ASN A 236 -3.11 -2.68 -22.08
CA ASN A 236 -3.51 -1.57 -22.95
C ASN A 236 -2.76 -1.56 -24.29
N GLN A 237 -1.47 -1.90 -24.29
CA GLN A 237 -0.68 -2.00 -25.52
C GLN A 237 -1.12 -3.20 -26.38
N ALA A 238 -1.29 -4.38 -25.76
CA ALA A 238 -1.73 -5.58 -26.46
C ALA A 238 -3.11 -5.39 -27.09
N VAL A 239 -4.09 -4.81 -26.37
CA VAL A 239 -5.42 -4.54 -26.90
C VAL A 239 -5.40 -3.49 -28.02
N ARG A 240 -4.59 -2.43 -27.90
CA ARG A 240 -4.58 -1.31 -28.86
C ARG A 240 -3.76 -1.59 -30.12
N THR A 241 -2.62 -2.26 -29.99
CA THR A 241 -1.64 -2.42 -31.08
C THR A 241 -1.27 -3.86 -31.37
N GLY A 242 -1.78 -4.83 -30.59
CA GLY A 242 -1.42 -6.24 -30.73
C GLY A 242 0.00 -6.58 -30.28
N LYS A 243 0.68 -5.65 -29.59
CA LYS A 243 2.10 -5.78 -29.19
C LYS A 243 2.34 -5.23 -27.80
N ILE A 244 3.31 -5.77 -27.08
CA ILE A 244 3.82 -5.22 -25.81
C ILE A 244 5.26 -4.75 -26.03
N LYS A 245 5.56 -3.52 -25.63
CA LYS A 245 6.91 -2.96 -25.66
C LYS A 245 7.61 -3.19 -24.34
N LEU A 246 8.78 -3.82 -24.39
CA LEU A 246 9.68 -4.01 -23.26
C LEU A 246 10.99 -3.27 -23.51
N PHE A 247 11.72 -2.94 -22.44
CA PHE A 247 13.02 -2.31 -22.61
C PHE A 247 14.09 -3.32 -23.02
N GLU A 248 14.98 -2.87 -23.91
CA GLU A 248 16.28 -3.48 -24.09
C GLU A 248 17.05 -3.49 -22.75
N SER A 249 17.98 -4.43 -22.63
CA SER A 249 18.79 -4.55 -21.44
C SER A 249 19.85 -3.46 -21.39
N ASN A 250 20.05 -2.88 -20.21
CA ASN A 250 21.11 -1.91 -19.95
C ASN A 250 22.41 -2.58 -19.44
N THR A 251 22.45 -3.92 -19.35
CA THR A 251 23.65 -4.68 -18.98
C THR A 251 23.80 -5.93 -19.85
N SER A 252 25.00 -6.52 -19.87
CA SER A 252 25.27 -7.80 -20.52
C SER A 252 24.81 -9.01 -19.71
N GLU A 253 24.41 -8.82 -18.45
CA GLU A 253 24.00 -9.91 -17.55
C GLU A 253 22.60 -10.45 -17.89
N TYR A 254 21.74 -9.59 -18.43
CA TYR A 254 20.37 -9.93 -18.80
C TYR A 254 20.18 -9.75 -20.30
N ALA A 255 19.53 -10.71 -20.96
CA ALA A 255 18.99 -10.49 -22.29
C ALA A 255 17.82 -9.49 -22.23
N HIS A 256 17.38 -8.99 -23.38
CA HIS A 256 16.26 -8.05 -23.45
C HIS A 256 14.99 -8.66 -22.84
N GLY A 257 14.34 -7.92 -21.93
CA GLY A 257 13.18 -8.39 -21.17
C GLY A 257 13.45 -9.43 -20.08
N GLU A 258 14.70 -9.91 -19.93
CA GLU A 258 15.05 -10.94 -18.93
C GLU A 258 15.44 -10.38 -17.56
N GLN A 259 15.35 -9.07 -17.36
CA GLN A 259 15.51 -8.48 -16.02
C GLN A 259 14.41 -8.99 -15.11
N LEU A 260 14.75 -9.30 -13.87
CA LEU A 260 13.87 -10.02 -12.96
C LEU A 260 13.25 -9.07 -11.91
N ARG A 261 12.00 -9.34 -11.57
CA ARG A 261 11.26 -8.65 -10.52
C ARG A 261 10.40 -9.62 -9.73
N ASP A 262 10.22 -9.30 -8.46
CA ASP A 262 9.22 -9.94 -7.62
C ASP A 262 7.87 -9.23 -7.75
N PHE A 263 7.00 -9.80 -8.58
CA PHE A 263 5.67 -9.27 -8.87
C PHE A 263 4.63 -9.78 -7.89
N VAL A 264 4.09 -8.91 -7.03
CA VAL A 264 3.09 -9.29 -6.03
C VAL A 264 1.71 -8.74 -6.41
N TYR A 265 0.69 -9.60 -6.33
CA TYR A 265 -0.68 -9.18 -6.64
C TYR A 265 -1.30 -8.42 -5.46
N ILE A 266 -2.07 -7.37 -5.75
CA ILE A 266 -2.62 -6.46 -4.74
C ILE A 266 -3.42 -7.16 -3.63
N ASP A 267 -4.17 -8.22 -3.95
CA ASP A 267 -4.92 -8.95 -2.93
C ASP A 267 -4.00 -9.56 -1.87
N ASP A 268 -2.83 -10.08 -2.26
CA ASP A 268 -1.91 -10.70 -1.32
C ASP A 268 -1.35 -9.65 -0.35
N LEU A 269 -1.05 -8.45 -0.86
CA LEU A 269 -0.63 -7.32 -0.02
C LEU A 269 -1.73 -6.92 0.96
N VAL A 270 -2.99 -6.85 0.50
CA VAL A 270 -4.14 -6.51 1.34
C VAL A 270 -4.32 -7.56 2.43
N ASP A 271 -4.33 -8.84 2.07
CA ASP A 271 -4.50 -9.95 3.02
C ASP A 271 -3.43 -9.92 4.11
N ILE A 272 -2.16 -9.68 3.74
CA ILE A 272 -1.07 -9.50 4.70
C ILE A 272 -1.28 -8.27 5.58
N THR A 273 -1.71 -7.14 5.00
CA THR A 273 -2.03 -5.94 5.78
C THR A 273 -3.10 -6.23 6.84
N MET A 274 -4.14 -7.00 6.50
CA MET A 274 -5.18 -7.38 7.47
C MET A 274 -4.63 -8.28 8.58
N GLU A 275 -3.70 -9.19 8.28
CA GLU A 275 -3.04 -10.01 9.30
C GLU A 275 -2.17 -9.16 10.22
N LEU A 276 -1.45 -8.17 9.68
CA LEU A 276 -0.66 -7.23 10.49
C LEU A 276 -1.54 -6.33 11.37
N ILE A 277 -2.74 -5.98 10.92
CA ILE A 277 -3.74 -5.31 11.76
C ILE A 277 -4.11 -6.20 12.96
N ARG A 278 -4.47 -7.47 12.73
CA ARG A 278 -4.80 -8.42 13.81
C ARG A 278 -3.66 -8.56 14.81
N ILE A 279 -2.44 -8.73 14.31
CA ILE A 279 -1.22 -8.85 15.12
C ILE A 279 -1.03 -7.60 15.99
N SER A 280 -1.19 -6.41 15.42
CA SER A 280 -1.06 -5.13 16.13
C SER A 280 -2.10 -4.97 17.25
N LEU A 281 -3.36 -5.31 16.95
CA LEU A 281 -4.47 -5.19 17.91
C LEU A 281 -4.37 -6.23 19.04
N ALA A 282 -4.02 -7.47 18.70
CA ALA A 282 -3.80 -8.52 19.70
C ALA A 282 -2.69 -8.15 20.69
N ARG A 283 -1.64 -7.46 20.23
CA ARG A 283 -0.57 -6.97 21.09
C ARG A 283 -1.06 -5.90 22.07
N ILE A 284 -1.87 -4.93 21.62
CA ILE A 284 -2.47 -3.94 22.52
C ILE A 284 -3.31 -4.60 23.61
N GLU A 285 -4.03 -5.65 23.27
CA GLU A 285 -4.87 -6.40 24.21
C GLU A 285 -4.10 -7.40 25.08
N ASN A 286 -2.75 -7.44 24.98
CA ASN A 286 -1.88 -8.40 25.66
C ASN A 286 -2.28 -9.87 25.39
N LYS A 287 -2.79 -10.18 24.20
CA LYS A 287 -3.17 -11.54 23.81
C LYS A 287 -1.92 -12.30 23.34
N SER A 288 -1.65 -13.42 24.03
CA SER A 288 -0.41 -14.21 23.97
C SER A 288 -0.14 -14.96 22.64
N SER A 289 -1.01 -14.90 21.63
CA SER A 289 -0.88 -15.75 20.44
C SER A 289 0.20 -15.31 19.45
N TYR A 290 0.62 -14.04 19.47
CA TYR A 290 1.62 -13.51 18.54
C TYR A 290 2.92 -13.16 19.27
N LEU A 291 3.99 -13.89 18.96
CA LEU A 291 5.33 -13.68 19.52
C LEU A 291 6.07 -12.58 18.75
N ILE A 292 5.73 -11.31 19.00
CA ILE A 292 6.54 -10.19 18.49
C ILE A 292 7.47 -9.73 19.61
N SER A 293 8.78 -10.00 19.47
CA SER A 293 9.79 -9.68 20.49
C SER A 293 10.13 -8.19 20.58
N GLU A 294 9.78 -7.38 19.57
CA GLU A 294 10.15 -5.97 19.48
C GLU A 294 8.95 -5.12 19.06
N ASN A 295 8.94 -3.81 19.38
CA ASN A 295 7.82 -2.92 19.03
C ASN A 295 7.61 -2.71 17.54
N GLY A 296 8.54 -3.10 16.67
CA GLY A 296 8.25 -3.04 15.24
C GLY A 296 9.34 -3.61 14.36
N LEU A 297 8.99 -3.82 13.09
CA LEU A 297 9.78 -4.54 12.10
C LEU A 297 9.64 -3.88 10.74
N PHE A 298 10.69 -3.98 9.91
CA PHE A 298 10.49 -3.84 8.46
C PHE A 298 10.11 -5.20 7.90
N LEU A 299 9.23 -5.20 6.92
CA LEU A 299 8.74 -6.42 6.28
C LEU A 299 8.79 -6.26 4.77
N ASN A 300 9.50 -7.15 4.11
CA ASN A 300 9.39 -7.33 2.67
C ASN A 300 8.00 -7.86 2.31
N ILE A 301 7.32 -7.15 1.42
CA ILE A 301 6.03 -7.58 0.86
C ILE A 301 6.23 -7.86 -0.63
N GLY A 302 6.58 -9.12 -0.90
CA GLY A 302 6.74 -9.73 -2.22
C GLY A 302 6.42 -11.23 -2.13
N ARG A 303 6.57 -11.97 -3.22
CA ARG A 303 6.41 -13.43 -3.29
C ARG A 303 7.64 -14.21 -2.86
N GLY A 304 8.81 -13.59 -2.89
CA GLY A 304 10.10 -14.29 -2.82
C GLY A 304 10.41 -15.11 -4.07
N VAL A 305 9.77 -14.76 -5.19
CA VAL A 305 9.99 -15.39 -6.51
C VAL A 305 10.16 -14.28 -7.53
N ALA A 306 11.33 -14.24 -8.18
CA ALA A 306 11.64 -13.26 -9.21
C ALA A 306 11.35 -13.83 -10.60
N GLU A 307 10.64 -13.06 -11.42
CA GLU A 307 10.20 -13.44 -12.77
C GLU A 307 10.55 -12.33 -13.76
N SER A 308 10.74 -12.68 -15.04
CA SER A 308 11.16 -11.74 -16.06
C SER A 308 10.02 -10.89 -16.61
N TRP A 309 10.35 -9.78 -17.26
CA TRP A 309 9.36 -8.99 -18.01
C TRP A 309 8.78 -9.75 -19.19
N ASN A 310 9.57 -10.63 -19.82
CA ASN A 310 9.11 -11.52 -20.87
C ASN A 310 8.02 -12.47 -20.36
N ASN A 311 8.24 -13.11 -19.20
CA ASN A 311 7.22 -13.95 -18.56
C ASN A 311 5.94 -13.15 -18.24
N LEU A 312 6.08 -11.94 -17.68
CA LEU A 312 4.92 -11.06 -17.44
C LEU A 312 4.16 -10.73 -18.72
N ALA A 313 4.84 -10.36 -19.81
CA ALA A 313 4.22 -10.05 -21.09
C ALA A 313 3.51 -11.28 -21.67
N GLN A 314 4.13 -12.45 -21.59
CA GLN A 314 3.55 -13.73 -22.00
C GLN A 314 2.26 -14.03 -21.22
N GLU A 315 2.24 -13.83 -19.91
CA GLU A 315 1.03 -14.03 -19.09
C GLU A 315 -0.08 -13.03 -19.45
N VAL A 316 0.26 -11.79 -19.82
CA VAL A 316 -0.72 -10.81 -20.32
C VAL A 316 -1.32 -11.29 -21.65
N PHE A 317 -0.51 -11.66 -22.64
CA PHE A 317 -1.00 -12.19 -23.92
C PHE A 317 -1.87 -13.44 -23.74
N SER A 318 -1.41 -14.37 -22.89
CA SER A 318 -2.13 -15.59 -22.55
C SER A 318 -3.49 -15.29 -21.91
N SER A 319 -3.56 -14.32 -21.00
CA SER A 319 -4.82 -13.91 -20.37
C SER A 319 -5.84 -13.32 -21.35
N LEU A 320 -5.36 -12.75 -22.46
CA LEU A 320 -6.17 -12.19 -23.55
C LEU A 320 -6.48 -13.21 -24.65
N SER A 321 -5.89 -14.41 -24.60
CA SER A 321 -6.01 -15.44 -25.64
C SER A 321 -5.62 -14.96 -27.03
N ILE A 322 -4.55 -14.15 -27.12
CA ILE A 322 -3.97 -13.67 -28.39
C ILE A 322 -2.50 -14.06 -28.50
N PRO A 323 -1.93 -14.17 -29.72
CA PRO A 323 -0.52 -14.52 -29.91
C PRO A 323 0.42 -13.51 -29.27
N GLU A 324 1.53 -14.01 -28.74
CA GLU A 324 2.60 -13.19 -28.18
C GLU A 324 3.27 -12.33 -29.26
N SER A 325 3.47 -11.04 -28.98
CA SER A 325 4.24 -10.14 -29.84
C SER A 325 4.94 -9.07 -29.02
N ILE A 326 6.22 -9.30 -28.73
CA ILE A 326 7.06 -8.39 -27.94
C ILE A 326 7.95 -7.57 -28.88
N GLU A 327 8.00 -6.25 -28.65
CA GLU A 327 8.93 -5.33 -29.30
C GLU A 327 9.89 -4.78 -28.24
N TYR A 328 11.20 -4.96 -28.43
CA TYR A 328 12.19 -4.36 -27.55
C TYR A 328 12.51 -2.94 -28.01
N ILE A 329 12.51 -2.00 -27.08
CA ILE A 329 12.83 -0.58 -27.33
C ILE A 329 13.97 -0.12 -26.43
N PRO A 330 14.80 0.85 -26.87
CA PRO A 330 15.85 1.41 -26.03
C PRO A 330 15.29 1.94 -24.70
N MET A 331 16.01 1.66 -23.61
CA MET A 331 15.66 2.20 -22.30
C MET A 331 15.89 3.72 -22.28
N PRO A 332 14.92 4.53 -21.80
CA PRO A 332 15.09 5.98 -21.72
C PRO A 332 16.26 6.40 -20.82
N ASP A 333 17.01 7.43 -21.23
CA ASP A 333 18.18 7.96 -20.51
C ASP A 333 17.86 8.40 -19.07
N ASN A 334 16.64 8.90 -18.83
CA ASN A 334 16.18 9.32 -17.52
C ASN A 334 15.81 8.15 -16.58
N ILE A 335 15.77 6.91 -17.08
CA ILE A 335 15.45 5.71 -16.29
C ILE A 335 16.68 4.81 -16.15
N ILE A 336 17.55 4.75 -17.16
CA ILE A 336 18.64 3.76 -17.25
C ILE A 336 19.57 3.71 -16.05
N ARG A 337 19.85 4.86 -15.42
CA ARG A 337 20.74 4.97 -14.25
C ARG A 337 20.07 4.62 -12.92
N GLN A 338 18.74 4.59 -12.90
CA GLN A 338 17.93 4.34 -11.71
C GLN A 338 17.12 3.03 -11.80
N TYR A 339 17.40 2.22 -12.83
CA TYR A 339 16.71 0.98 -13.09
C TYR A 339 17.34 -0.17 -12.28
N GLN A 340 16.54 -0.82 -11.44
CA GLN A 340 16.95 -2.05 -10.75
C GLN A 340 16.94 -3.18 -11.78
N ASN A 341 17.96 -4.04 -11.90
CA ASN A 341 17.88 -5.18 -12.85
C ASN A 341 17.33 -6.46 -12.21
N TYR A 342 17.37 -6.53 -10.88
CA TYR A 342 16.91 -7.66 -10.10
C TYR A 342 16.26 -7.18 -8.81
N THR A 343 15.10 -7.73 -8.45
CA THR A 343 14.52 -7.61 -7.11
C THR A 343 13.88 -8.94 -6.71
N CYS A 344 14.11 -9.39 -5.48
CA CYS A 344 13.47 -10.60 -4.93
C CYS A 344 13.33 -10.46 -3.40
N ALA A 345 12.11 -10.61 -2.89
CA ALA A 345 11.85 -10.45 -1.46
C ALA A 345 12.45 -11.60 -0.64
N ASP A 346 13.25 -11.28 0.38
CA ASP A 346 13.50 -12.23 1.46
C ASP A 346 12.34 -12.17 2.44
N LEU A 347 11.56 -13.25 2.53
CA LEU A 347 10.36 -13.31 3.37
C LEU A 347 10.65 -13.83 4.78
N SER A 348 11.91 -14.06 5.16
CA SER A 348 12.28 -14.68 6.44
C SER A 348 11.67 -13.95 7.64
N THR A 349 11.70 -12.61 7.66
CA THR A 349 11.12 -11.81 8.75
C THR A 349 9.59 -11.84 8.76
N LEU A 350 8.95 -11.86 7.58
CA LEU A 350 7.50 -12.04 7.49
C LEU A 350 7.08 -13.41 8.04
N ARG A 351 7.80 -14.48 7.68
CA ARG A 351 7.51 -15.85 8.14
C ARG A 351 7.78 -16.05 9.63
N SER A 352 8.74 -15.32 10.21
CA SER A 352 9.03 -15.41 11.66
C SER A 352 7.88 -14.90 12.53
N LEU A 353 6.99 -14.06 11.99
CA LEU A 353 5.74 -13.64 12.63
C LEU A 353 4.65 -14.74 12.64
N GLY A 354 4.92 -15.91 12.07
CA GLY A 354 3.93 -16.97 11.89
C GLY A 354 2.99 -16.77 10.71
N ILE A 355 3.20 -15.73 9.89
CA ILE A 355 2.38 -15.46 8.70
C ILE A 355 2.73 -16.47 7.62
N GLN A 356 1.85 -17.45 7.40
CA GLN A 356 1.99 -18.51 6.38
C GLN A 356 1.22 -18.19 5.09
N HIS A 357 0.94 -16.91 4.80
CA HIS A 357 0.22 -16.48 3.60
C HIS A 357 0.84 -17.07 2.32
N GLU A 358 0.04 -17.78 1.54
CA GLU A 358 0.42 -18.28 0.21
C GLU A 358 0.12 -17.22 -0.84
N PHE A 359 1.18 -16.72 -1.47
CA PHE A 359 1.04 -15.70 -2.50
C PHE A 359 0.58 -16.30 -3.82
N LYS A 360 -0.27 -15.57 -4.55
CA LYS A 360 -0.73 -15.98 -5.88
C LYS A 360 0.45 -16.00 -6.86
N SER A 361 0.41 -16.91 -7.84
CA SER A 361 1.35 -16.88 -8.97
C SER A 361 1.19 -15.62 -9.81
N LEU A 362 2.25 -15.19 -10.51
CA LEU A 362 2.17 -14.10 -11.48
C LEU A 362 1.03 -14.34 -12.47
N LYS A 363 0.98 -15.54 -13.05
CA LYS A 363 -0.11 -16.01 -13.91
C LYS A 363 -1.50 -15.79 -13.30
N ALA A 364 -1.73 -16.29 -12.07
CA ALA A 364 -3.02 -16.17 -11.42
C ALA A 364 -3.41 -14.71 -11.15
N GLY A 365 -2.44 -13.90 -10.71
CA GLY A 365 -2.64 -12.46 -10.51
C GLY A 365 -2.95 -11.73 -11.81
N VAL A 366 -2.21 -11.98 -12.88
CA VAL A 366 -2.40 -11.37 -14.21
C VAL A 366 -3.76 -11.74 -14.79
N ILE A 367 -4.11 -13.04 -14.78
CA ILE A 367 -5.42 -13.52 -15.24
C ILE A 367 -6.54 -12.82 -14.47
N LYS A 368 -6.45 -12.79 -13.14
CA LYS A 368 -7.47 -12.12 -12.32
C LYS A 368 -7.56 -10.64 -12.68
N TYR A 369 -6.43 -9.95 -12.76
CA TYR A 369 -6.43 -8.52 -13.04
C TYR A 369 -7.01 -8.19 -14.42
N VAL A 370 -6.50 -8.85 -15.46
CA VAL A 370 -6.90 -8.61 -16.84
C VAL A 370 -8.36 -9.00 -17.05
N GLN A 371 -8.76 -10.22 -16.69
CA GLN A 371 -10.07 -10.75 -17.06
C GLN A 371 -11.20 -10.28 -16.15
N LYS A 372 -10.96 -10.07 -14.84
CA LYS A 372 -12.01 -9.58 -13.93
C LYS A 372 -12.12 -8.07 -13.88
N HIS A 373 -11.03 -7.32 -14.05
CA HIS A 373 -11.04 -5.88 -13.83
C HIS A 373 -10.85 -5.09 -15.12
N LEU A 374 -9.76 -5.32 -15.86
CA LEU A 374 -9.44 -4.50 -17.04
C LEU A 374 -10.41 -4.71 -18.20
N MET A 375 -10.72 -5.96 -18.55
CA MET A 375 -11.67 -6.28 -19.63
C MET A 375 -13.11 -5.85 -19.33
N ARG A 376 -13.46 -5.65 -18.06
CA ARG A 376 -14.81 -5.27 -17.63
C ARG A 376 -15.00 -3.76 -17.50
N GLY A 377 -13.99 -2.96 -17.85
CA GLY A 377 -14.05 -1.50 -17.82
C GLY A 377 -14.23 -0.92 -16.41
N GLN A 378 -13.69 -1.61 -15.39
CA GLN A 378 -13.86 -1.24 -13.98
C GLN A 378 -12.93 -0.12 -13.53
#